data_AF-A0A3D3HZM4-F1
#
_entry.id   AF-A0A3D3HZM4-F1
#
_cell.length_a   1.000
_cell.length_b   1.000
_cell.length_c   1.000
_cell.angle_alpha   90.00
_cell.angle_beta   90.00
_cell.angle_gamma   90.00
#
_symmetry.space_group_name_H-M   'P 1'
#
loop_
_entity.id
_entity.type
_entity.pdbx_description
1 polymer ?
#
loop_
_entity_poly.entity_id
_entity_poly.type
_entity_poly.pdbx_seq_one_letter_code
_entity_poly.pdbx_strand_id
1 'polypeptide(L)'
;MAGVILMGLLWIMAGWAVGARLHAKANHLDPAEIWGLGALLGMGIVGTLVFLVGHLGGVALAPWIAIILLAAGVVSAAKTRPPFSITKPEGMGFFAMIVAALLFVVALFGVLAPTTEWDSLAYHLAVPKLWISEGRIAPIPFIHHSYFPFAADSLYLIGWPLGEAGAKAHMLWGTVAGAISLFGLLRRTASAGAAWLGVLLWMGAPVVAWEAGTAYIDGLHGAWAGLGLVYLMLHFFAKEEDRAPWWVAAALMGLGLASKYTGLQVALAGAAVALVAAARQKRIKEALLIGAVALAFALPVFIRNAALTGNPVFPFFYSAFGGRGWDQWRADIYANEQASFGVGKQPTALGHATLGLAYQPGRYTNPRQTEGGGFPT
;
A
#
# COMPACT_ATOMS: atom_id res chain seq x y z
N MET A 1 8.33 -18.49 -11.88
CA MET A 1 8.40 -17.48 -12.96
C MET A 1 7.04 -17.19 -13.60
N ALA A 2 6.30 -18.19 -14.13
CA ALA A 2 5.01 -17.96 -14.80
C ALA A 2 4.00 -17.15 -13.96
N GLY A 3 3.86 -17.46 -12.66
CA GLY A 3 2.98 -16.71 -11.76
C GLY A 3 3.34 -15.22 -11.64
N VAL A 4 4.63 -14.91 -11.61
CA VAL A 4 5.12 -13.51 -11.53
C VAL A 4 4.74 -12.73 -12.78
N ILE A 5 4.89 -13.34 -13.95
CA ILE A 5 4.54 -12.74 -15.24
C ILE A 5 3.02 -12.52 -15.34
N LEU A 6 2.22 -13.53 -14.95
CA LEU A 6 0.76 -13.42 -14.95
C LEU A 6 0.28 -12.31 -14.02
N MET A 7 0.88 -12.17 -12.84
CA MET A 7 0.58 -11.05 -11.94
C MET A 7 0.98 -9.70 -12.53
N GLY A 8 2.11 -9.63 -13.24
CA GLY A 8 2.52 -8.39 -13.94
C GLY A 8 1.53 -7.97 -15.01
N LEU A 9 1.12 -8.91 -15.86
CA LEU A 9 0.08 -8.69 -16.86
C LEU A 9 -1.23 -8.27 -16.18
N LEU A 10 -1.56 -8.87 -15.04
CA LEU A 10 -2.77 -8.53 -14.30
C LEU A 10 -2.76 -7.04 -13.91
N TRP A 11 -1.65 -6.57 -13.34
CA TRP A 11 -1.55 -5.20 -12.85
C TRP A 11 -1.37 -4.15 -13.94
N ILE A 12 -0.75 -4.51 -15.06
CA ILE A 12 -0.73 -3.66 -16.26
C ILE A 12 -2.15 -3.41 -16.75
N MET A 13 -2.96 -4.46 -16.86
CA MET A 13 -4.33 -4.38 -17.37
C MET A 13 -5.30 -3.72 -16.38
N ALA A 14 -5.15 -3.97 -15.07
CA ALA A 14 -5.86 -3.21 -14.04
C ALA A 14 -5.47 -1.72 -14.09
N GLY A 15 -4.18 -1.45 -14.28
CA GLY A 15 -3.64 -0.11 -14.52
C GLY A 15 -4.27 0.58 -15.71
N TRP A 16 -4.52 -0.16 -16.79
CA TRP A 16 -5.27 0.35 -17.94
C TRP A 16 -6.72 0.64 -17.62
N ALA A 17 -7.43 -0.30 -16.99
CA ALA A 17 -8.86 -0.18 -16.69
C ALA A 17 -9.17 1.05 -15.82
N VAL A 18 -8.33 1.26 -14.79
CA VAL A 18 -8.47 2.38 -13.86
C VAL A 18 -7.87 3.63 -14.47
N GLY A 19 -6.67 3.54 -15.06
CA GLY A 19 -5.94 4.65 -15.69
C GLY A 19 -6.74 5.34 -16.80
N ALA A 20 -7.49 4.60 -17.63
CA ALA A 20 -8.38 5.20 -18.62
C ALA A 20 -9.48 6.08 -17.98
N ARG A 21 -10.03 5.65 -16.84
CA ARG A 21 -11.01 6.44 -16.08
C ARG A 21 -10.36 7.62 -15.36
N LEU A 22 -9.13 7.46 -14.86
CA LEU A 22 -8.33 8.55 -14.30
C LEU A 22 -8.08 9.61 -15.38
N HIS A 23 -7.60 9.20 -16.55
CA HIS A 23 -7.32 10.08 -17.68
C HIS A 23 -8.56 10.87 -18.11
N ALA A 24 -9.73 10.21 -18.19
CA ALA A 24 -10.97 10.89 -18.54
C ALA A 24 -11.39 12.00 -17.56
N LYS A 25 -10.92 11.94 -16.30
CA LYS A 25 -11.28 12.91 -15.24
C LYS A 25 -10.14 13.83 -14.81
N ALA A 26 -8.91 13.51 -15.19
CA ALA A 26 -7.68 14.17 -14.77
C ALA A 26 -6.63 14.07 -15.89
N ASN A 27 -7.02 14.50 -17.10
CA ASN A 27 -6.17 14.43 -18.30
C ASN A 27 -4.96 15.37 -18.26
N HIS A 28 -4.91 16.30 -17.30
CA HIS A 28 -3.77 17.18 -17.04
C HIS A 28 -2.62 16.47 -16.31
N LEU A 29 -2.85 15.29 -15.75
CA LEU A 29 -1.79 14.49 -15.13
C LEU A 29 -0.86 13.90 -16.20
N ASP A 30 0.39 13.65 -15.80
CA ASP A 30 1.35 13.03 -16.71
C ASP A 30 0.89 11.63 -17.11
N PRO A 31 1.11 11.18 -18.36
CA PRO A 31 0.74 9.85 -18.78
C PRO A 31 1.27 8.73 -17.87
N ALA A 32 2.56 8.78 -17.49
CA ALA A 32 3.14 7.78 -16.59
C ALA A 32 2.49 7.82 -15.21
N GLU A 33 2.16 9.01 -14.72
CA GLU A 33 1.45 9.21 -13.46
C GLU A 33 0.08 8.51 -13.48
N ILE A 34 -0.68 8.68 -14.57
CA ILE A 34 -1.97 8.03 -14.78
C ILE A 34 -1.85 6.50 -14.75
N TRP A 35 -0.83 5.94 -15.40
CA TRP A 35 -0.61 4.49 -15.46
C TRP A 35 -0.22 3.90 -14.11
N GLY A 36 0.76 4.51 -13.46
CA GLY A 36 1.24 4.07 -12.15
C GLY A 36 0.12 4.15 -11.10
N LEU A 37 -0.58 5.28 -11.04
CA LEU A 37 -1.74 5.45 -10.16
C LEU A 37 -2.85 4.47 -10.50
N GLY A 38 -3.12 4.25 -11.79
CA GLY A 38 -4.09 3.27 -12.25
C GLY A 38 -3.79 1.89 -11.67
N ALA A 39 -2.53 1.46 -11.72
CA ALA A 39 -2.12 0.16 -11.21
C ALA A 39 -2.23 0.09 -9.67
N LEU A 40 -1.76 1.11 -8.95
CA LEU A 40 -1.86 1.18 -7.48
C LEU A 40 -3.32 1.22 -6.99
N LEU A 41 -4.17 2.03 -7.62
CA LEU A 41 -5.60 2.10 -7.30
C LEU A 41 -6.31 0.80 -7.70
N GLY A 42 -5.92 0.21 -8.84
CA GLY A 42 -6.40 -1.10 -9.28
C GLY A 42 -6.11 -2.19 -8.27
N MET A 43 -4.88 -2.28 -7.76
CA MET A 43 -4.50 -3.19 -6.67
C MET A 43 -5.38 -2.97 -5.43
N GLY A 44 -5.54 -1.73 -4.99
CA GLY A 44 -6.38 -1.42 -3.83
C GLY A 44 -7.84 -1.80 -4.00
N ILE A 45 -8.44 -1.50 -5.17
CA ILE A 45 -9.82 -1.87 -5.50
C ILE A 45 -9.98 -3.38 -5.53
N VAL A 46 -9.07 -4.09 -6.22
CA VAL A 46 -9.10 -5.55 -6.31
C VAL A 46 -8.98 -6.19 -4.94
N GLY A 47 -8.00 -5.77 -4.13
CA GLY A 47 -7.81 -6.28 -2.77
C GLY A 47 -9.03 -6.06 -1.89
N THR A 48 -9.64 -4.87 -1.96
CA THR A 48 -10.88 -4.56 -1.23
C THR A 48 -12.05 -5.43 -1.69
N LEU A 49 -12.22 -5.64 -3.00
CA LEU A 49 -13.29 -6.49 -3.54
C LEU A 49 -13.12 -7.95 -3.14
N VAL A 50 -11.89 -8.46 -3.23
CA VAL A 50 -11.56 -9.82 -2.78
C VAL A 50 -11.83 -9.99 -1.29
N PHE A 51 -11.48 -8.99 -0.48
CA PHE A 51 -11.82 -8.98 0.95
C PHE A 51 -13.33 -9.09 1.18
N LEU A 52 -14.13 -8.28 0.49
CA LEU A 52 -15.59 -8.26 0.66
C LEU A 52 -16.23 -9.57 0.18
N VAL A 53 -15.86 -10.05 -1.02
CA VAL A 53 -16.40 -11.30 -1.57
C VAL A 53 -15.93 -12.51 -0.76
N GLY A 54 -14.70 -12.49 -0.25
CA GLY A 54 -14.16 -13.54 0.60
C GLY A 54 -14.95 -13.74 1.89
N HIS A 55 -15.53 -12.67 2.47
CA HIS A 55 -16.43 -12.78 3.63
C HIS A 55 -17.73 -13.51 3.32
N LEU A 56 -18.19 -13.46 2.06
CA LEU A 56 -19.42 -14.12 1.60
C LEU A 56 -19.18 -15.58 1.18
N GLY A 57 -18.01 -16.15 1.47
CA GLY A 57 -17.63 -17.51 1.04
C GLY A 57 -17.08 -17.59 -0.39
N GLY A 58 -16.73 -16.45 -0.98
CA GLY A 58 -16.23 -16.37 -2.34
C GLY A 58 -14.70 -16.33 -2.46
N VAL A 59 -13.92 -16.94 -1.57
CA VAL A 59 -12.43 -16.90 -1.69
C VAL A 59 -11.98 -17.55 -3.01
N ALA A 60 -12.63 -18.65 -3.42
CA ALA A 60 -12.38 -19.28 -4.71
C ALA A 60 -12.70 -18.37 -5.93
N LEU A 61 -13.47 -17.28 -5.72
CA LEU A 61 -13.76 -16.29 -6.75
C LEU A 61 -12.66 -15.24 -6.92
N ALA A 62 -11.68 -15.16 -6.02
CA ALA A 62 -10.64 -14.13 -6.08
C ALA A 62 -9.90 -14.09 -7.44
N PRO A 63 -9.47 -15.22 -8.03
CA PRO A 63 -8.88 -15.21 -9.37
C PRO A 63 -9.86 -14.76 -10.47
N TRP A 64 -11.14 -15.08 -10.33
CA TRP A 64 -12.18 -14.69 -11.29
C TRP A 64 -12.48 -13.19 -11.24
N ILE A 65 -12.49 -12.58 -10.04
CA ILE A 65 -12.60 -11.13 -9.88
C ILE A 65 -11.45 -10.43 -10.60
N ALA A 66 -10.22 -10.93 -10.44
CA ALA A 66 -9.06 -10.46 -11.20
C ALA A 66 -9.29 -10.60 -12.71
N ILE A 67 -9.68 -11.78 -13.21
CA ILE A 67 -9.93 -12.02 -14.65
C ILE A 67 -11.02 -11.09 -15.23
N ILE A 68 -12.12 -10.86 -14.51
CA ILE A 68 -13.19 -9.96 -14.97
C ILE A 68 -12.68 -8.52 -15.08
N LEU A 69 -11.92 -8.07 -14.08
CA LEU A 69 -11.30 -6.74 -14.11
C LEU A 69 -10.24 -6.63 -15.21
N LEU A 70 -9.55 -7.73 -15.53
CA LEU A 70 -8.66 -7.81 -16.68
C LEU A 70 -9.41 -7.66 -17.99
N ALA A 71 -10.50 -8.40 -18.18
CA ALA A 71 -11.33 -8.28 -19.37
C ALA A 71 -11.86 -6.85 -19.51
N ALA A 72 -12.31 -6.23 -18.41
CA ALA A 72 -12.71 -4.82 -18.41
C ALA A 72 -11.54 -3.89 -18.79
N GLY A 73 -10.32 -4.18 -18.34
CA GLY A 73 -9.10 -3.49 -18.75
C GLY A 73 -8.77 -3.64 -20.22
N VAL A 74 -8.87 -4.85 -20.78
CA VAL A 74 -8.71 -5.12 -22.23
C VAL A 74 -9.71 -4.32 -23.04
N VAL A 75 -10.99 -4.35 -22.65
CA VAL A 75 -12.05 -3.58 -23.32
C VAL A 75 -11.78 -2.08 -23.22
N SER A 76 -11.34 -1.61 -22.05
CA SER A 76 -10.92 -0.22 -21.87
C SER A 76 -9.74 0.11 -22.79
N ALA A 77 -8.76 -0.77 -22.93
CA ALA A 77 -7.60 -0.61 -23.81
C ALA A 77 -7.94 -0.61 -25.29
N ALA A 78 -8.93 -1.39 -25.71
CA ALA A 78 -9.42 -1.35 -27.07
C ALA A 78 -10.13 -0.03 -27.37
N LYS A 79 -10.86 0.53 -26.40
CA LYS A 79 -11.67 1.75 -26.56
C LYS A 79 -10.92 3.05 -26.32
N THR A 80 -9.91 3.00 -25.48
CA THR A 80 -9.12 4.16 -25.06
C THR A 80 -7.68 3.93 -25.48
N ARG A 81 -7.08 4.93 -26.11
CA ARG A 81 -5.64 4.99 -26.34
C ARG A 81 -5.08 6.08 -25.42
N PRO A 82 -5.12 5.89 -24.09
CA PRO A 82 -4.48 6.82 -23.17
C PRO A 82 -3.06 7.07 -23.65
N PRO A 83 -2.60 8.33 -23.58
CA PRO A 83 -1.28 8.68 -24.07
C PRO A 83 -0.26 7.77 -23.39
N PHE A 84 0.65 7.25 -24.19
CA PHE A 84 1.77 6.47 -23.70
C PHE A 84 3.01 7.03 -24.38
N SER A 85 3.85 7.70 -23.58
CA SER A 85 5.05 8.34 -24.06
C SER A 85 6.25 7.70 -23.39
N ILE A 86 6.91 6.77 -24.08
CA ILE A 86 8.24 6.34 -23.71
C ILE A 86 9.21 7.36 -24.27
N THR A 87 9.80 8.15 -23.39
CA THR A 87 10.94 8.99 -23.77
C THR A 87 12.18 8.16 -23.52
N LYS A 88 12.98 7.89 -24.58
CA LYS A 88 14.24 7.16 -24.40
C LYS A 88 15.11 7.96 -23.42
N PRO A 89 15.54 7.36 -22.30
CA PRO A 89 16.36 8.10 -21.37
C PRO A 89 17.77 8.28 -21.92
N GLU A 90 18.36 9.43 -21.66
CA GLU A 90 19.75 9.77 -22.01
C GLU A 90 20.55 10.14 -20.75
N GLY A 91 21.87 10.02 -20.82
CA GLY A 91 22.78 10.37 -19.74
C GLY A 91 22.39 9.71 -18.40
N MET A 92 22.16 10.55 -17.38
CA MET A 92 21.77 10.10 -16.03
C MET A 92 20.44 9.32 -16.02
N GLY A 93 19.50 9.62 -16.92
CA GLY A 93 18.26 8.87 -17.02
C GLY A 93 18.50 7.43 -17.49
N PHE A 94 19.46 7.23 -18.40
CA PHE A 94 19.78 5.89 -18.91
C PHE A 94 20.45 5.06 -17.82
N PHE A 95 21.35 5.68 -17.05
CA PHE A 95 21.93 5.08 -15.86
C PHE A 95 20.84 4.71 -14.83
N ALA A 96 19.91 5.63 -14.55
CA ALA A 96 18.79 5.39 -13.64
C ALA A 96 17.94 4.18 -14.07
N MET A 97 17.65 4.06 -15.37
CA MET A 97 16.92 2.93 -15.93
C MET A 97 17.67 1.61 -15.76
N ILE A 98 18.99 1.58 -15.97
CA ILE A 98 19.81 0.37 -15.75
C ILE A 98 19.79 -0.04 -14.28
N VAL A 99 19.97 0.91 -13.37
CA VAL A 99 19.95 0.64 -11.92
C VAL A 99 18.56 0.15 -11.48
N ALA A 100 17.48 0.78 -11.97
CA ALA A 100 16.12 0.32 -11.72
C ALA A 100 15.87 -1.10 -12.25
N ALA A 101 16.38 -1.43 -13.44
CA ALA A 101 16.30 -2.78 -13.99
C ALA A 101 17.08 -3.81 -13.15
N LEU A 102 18.27 -3.44 -12.66
CA LEU A 102 19.05 -4.29 -11.77
C LEU A 102 18.31 -4.53 -10.44
N LEU A 103 17.75 -3.48 -9.84
CA LEU A 103 16.96 -3.58 -8.60
C LEU A 103 15.70 -4.42 -8.78
N PHE A 104 15.04 -4.31 -9.94
CA PHE A 104 13.94 -5.21 -10.30
C PHE A 104 14.39 -6.67 -10.37
N VAL A 105 15.55 -6.95 -10.97
CA VAL A 105 16.10 -8.32 -11.04
C VAL A 105 16.45 -8.84 -9.65
N VAL A 106 17.04 -8.03 -8.78
CA VAL A 106 17.32 -8.39 -7.39
C VAL A 106 16.03 -8.73 -6.64
N ALA A 107 15.01 -7.88 -6.75
CA ALA A 107 13.71 -8.14 -6.14
C ALA A 107 13.04 -9.39 -6.72
N LEU A 108 13.18 -9.65 -8.03
CA LEU A 108 12.69 -10.86 -8.68
C LEU A 108 13.35 -12.12 -8.10
N PHE A 109 14.65 -12.10 -7.79
CA PHE A 109 15.28 -13.21 -7.06
C PHE A 109 14.65 -13.42 -5.68
N GLY A 110 14.36 -12.35 -4.95
CA GLY A 110 13.62 -12.44 -3.67
C GLY A 110 12.23 -13.05 -3.82
N VAL A 111 11.48 -12.64 -4.85
CA VAL A 111 10.15 -13.21 -5.16
C VAL A 111 10.23 -14.70 -5.47
N LEU A 112 11.29 -15.16 -6.12
CA LEU A 112 11.47 -16.56 -6.52
C LEU A 112 12.10 -17.43 -5.42
N ALA A 113 12.85 -16.83 -4.50
CA ALA A 113 13.45 -17.51 -3.36
C ALA A 113 12.37 -17.96 -2.35
N PRO A 114 12.65 -18.97 -1.50
CA PRO A 114 11.76 -19.30 -0.38
C PRO A 114 11.64 -18.13 0.61
N THR A 115 10.42 -17.92 1.11
CA THR A 115 10.13 -16.91 2.14
C THR A 115 10.83 -17.26 3.45
N THR A 116 11.50 -16.27 4.05
CA THR A 116 12.22 -16.45 5.33
C THR A 116 11.88 -15.37 6.36
N GLU A 117 11.12 -14.35 5.95
CA GLU A 117 10.80 -13.19 6.77
C GLU A 117 9.67 -13.52 7.76
N TRP A 118 9.79 -13.00 8.98
CA TRP A 118 8.90 -13.36 10.08
C TRP A 118 7.43 -13.00 9.78
N ASP A 119 7.11 -11.75 9.44
CA ASP A 119 5.72 -11.34 9.20
C ASP A 119 5.11 -12.06 7.99
N SER A 120 5.93 -12.31 6.95
CA SER A 120 5.55 -13.07 5.76
C SER A 120 5.02 -14.45 6.15
N LEU A 121 5.77 -15.16 6.99
CA LEU A 121 5.43 -16.50 7.46
C LEU A 121 4.37 -16.49 8.56
N ALA A 122 4.38 -15.49 9.44
CA ALA A 122 3.53 -15.42 10.61
C ALA A 122 2.07 -15.07 10.26
N TYR A 123 1.85 -14.16 9.31
CA TYR A 123 0.48 -13.78 8.94
C TYR A 123 0.26 -13.40 7.48
N HIS A 124 1.17 -12.69 6.80
CA HIS A 124 0.88 -12.20 5.44
C HIS A 124 0.60 -13.34 4.46
N LEU A 125 1.33 -14.46 4.52
CA LEU A 125 1.06 -15.65 3.71
C LEU A 125 0.21 -16.69 4.46
N ALA A 126 0.38 -16.79 5.79
CA ALA A 126 -0.32 -17.78 6.60
C ALA A 126 -1.83 -17.53 6.68
N VAL A 127 -2.26 -16.28 6.91
CA VAL A 127 -3.68 -15.94 7.02
C VAL A 127 -4.43 -16.17 5.69
N PRO A 128 -3.95 -15.69 4.53
CA PRO A 128 -4.56 -16.03 3.25
C PRO A 128 -4.61 -17.54 2.97
N LYS A 129 -3.57 -18.30 3.36
CA LYS A 129 -3.56 -19.76 3.23
C LYS A 129 -4.70 -20.41 4.03
N LEU A 130 -4.92 -19.97 5.26
CA LEU A 130 -6.02 -20.47 6.11
C LEU A 130 -7.40 -20.11 5.52
N TRP A 131 -7.57 -18.90 4.99
CA TRP A 131 -8.82 -18.51 4.33
C TRP A 131 -9.08 -19.25 3.03
N ILE A 132 -8.04 -19.61 2.28
CA ILE A 132 -8.16 -20.47 1.10
C ILE A 132 -8.61 -21.87 1.50
N SER A 133 -8.02 -22.47 2.56
CA SER A 133 -8.45 -23.80 3.02
C SER A 133 -9.88 -23.83 3.55
N GLU A 134 -10.32 -22.74 4.17
CA GLU A 134 -11.66 -22.58 4.74
C GLU A 134 -12.70 -22.13 3.67
N GLY A 135 -12.25 -21.69 2.50
CA GLY A 135 -13.10 -21.18 1.40
C GLY A 135 -13.73 -19.81 1.66
N ARG A 136 -13.49 -19.21 2.82
CA ARG A 136 -14.02 -17.90 3.24
C ARG A 136 -13.03 -17.16 4.13
N ILE A 137 -13.16 -15.84 4.19
CA ILE A 137 -12.45 -14.99 5.16
C ILE A 137 -13.12 -15.18 6.53
N ALA A 138 -12.67 -16.20 7.26
CA ALA A 138 -13.16 -16.56 8.58
C ALA A 138 -12.36 -15.88 9.71
N PRO A 139 -12.93 -15.77 10.93
CA PRO A 139 -12.18 -15.37 12.11
C PRO A 139 -11.03 -16.34 12.41
N ILE A 140 -9.84 -15.83 12.72
CA ILE A 140 -8.67 -16.62 13.14
C ILE A 140 -8.23 -16.13 14.52
N PRO A 141 -8.84 -16.64 15.62
CA PRO A 141 -8.69 -16.05 16.95
C PRO A 141 -7.28 -16.19 17.53
N PHE A 142 -6.48 -17.13 17.04
CA PHE A 142 -5.10 -17.36 17.50
C PHE A 142 -4.05 -16.55 16.74
N ILE A 143 -4.43 -15.80 15.69
CA ILE A 143 -3.55 -14.87 14.97
C ILE A 143 -4.18 -13.48 15.02
N HIS A 144 -3.76 -12.64 15.97
CA HIS A 144 -4.32 -11.30 16.12
C HIS A 144 -4.08 -10.39 14.89
N HIS A 145 -3.00 -10.64 14.14
CA HIS A 145 -2.74 -9.98 12.86
C HIS A 145 -3.84 -10.25 11.81
N SER A 146 -4.67 -11.30 11.95
CA SER A 146 -5.82 -11.57 11.07
C SER A 146 -6.99 -10.56 11.19
N TYR A 147 -6.84 -9.58 12.10
CA TYR A 147 -7.76 -8.47 12.28
C TYR A 147 -7.16 -7.13 11.84
N PHE A 148 -5.97 -7.11 11.23
CA PHE A 148 -5.39 -5.87 10.72
C PHE A 148 -6.16 -5.38 9.48
N PRO A 149 -5.89 -4.17 8.97
CA PRO A 149 -6.43 -3.77 7.67
C PRO A 149 -5.88 -4.64 6.53
N PHE A 150 -6.77 -5.34 5.80
CA PHE A 150 -6.41 -6.42 4.86
C PHE A 150 -6.48 -6.02 3.37
N ALA A 151 -6.53 -4.72 3.01
CA ALA A 151 -6.64 -4.34 1.59
C ALA A 151 -5.44 -4.81 0.75
N ALA A 152 -4.22 -4.75 1.29
CA ALA A 152 -3.02 -5.26 0.62
C ALA A 152 -2.97 -6.80 0.69
N ASP A 153 -3.09 -7.37 1.89
CA ASP A 153 -3.01 -8.81 2.13
C ASP A 153 -4.04 -9.63 1.35
N SER A 154 -5.22 -9.07 1.07
CA SER A 154 -6.25 -9.76 0.28
C SER A 154 -5.82 -10.01 -1.16
N LEU A 155 -4.80 -9.30 -1.67
CA LEU A 155 -4.19 -9.59 -2.97
C LEU A 155 -3.53 -10.95 -2.98
N TYR A 156 -2.98 -11.43 -1.86
CA TYR A 156 -2.33 -12.73 -1.79
C TYR A 156 -3.29 -13.88 -2.08
N LEU A 157 -4.61 -13.71 -1.86
CA LEU A 157 -5.63 -14.69 -2.24
C LEU A 157 -5.71 -14.91 -3.76
N ILE A 158 -5.27 -13.94 -4.58
CA ILE A 158 -5.18 -14.06 -6.04
C ILE A 158 -3.88 -14.73 -6.46
N GLY A 159 -2.76 -14.38 -5.81
CA GLY A 159 -1.44 -14.88 -6.16
C GLY A 159 -1.16 -16.31 -5.68
N TRP A 160 -1.77 -16.75 -4.58
CA TRP A 160 -1.50 -18.06 -3.96
C TRP A 160 -1.77 -19.28 -4.85
N PRO A 161 -2.84 -19.33 -5.66
CA PRO A 161 -3.04 -20.38 -6.65
C PRO A 161 -1.90 -20.52 -7.67
N LEU A 162 -1.07 -19.49 -7.85
CA LEU A 162 0.11 -19.50 -8.71
C LEU A 162 1.41 -19.84 -7.96
N GLY A 163 1.29 -20.31 -6.72
CA GLY A 163 2.39 -20.62 -5.82
C GLY A 163 2.94 -19.39 -5.10
N GLU A 164 4.00 -19.62 -4.32
CA GLU A 164 4.50 -18.59 -3.40
C GLU A 164 5.01 -17.34 -4.11
N ALA A 165 5.75 -17.52 -5.19
CA ALA A 165 6.20 -16.44 -6.05
C ALA A 165 5.02 -15.65 -6.66
N GLY A 166 3.87 -16.29 -6.88
CA GLY A 166 2.65 -15.63 -7.34
C GLY A 166 2.10 -14.63 -6.33
N ALA A 167 2.02 -15.00 -5.05
CA ALA A 167 1.61 -14.07 -4.00
C ALA A 167 2.63 -12.95 -3.77
N LYS A 168 3.93 -13.25 -3.74
CA LYS A 168 4.96 -12.22 -3.56
C LYS A 168 5.03 -11.22 -4.73
N ALA A 169 4.65 -11.63 -5.93
CA ALA A 169 4.71 -10.78 -7.11
C ALA A 169 3.92 -9.47 -7.00
N HIS A 170 2.87 -9.41 -6.16
CA HIS A 170 2.12 -8.17 -5.93
C HIS A 170 3.01 -7.03 -5.42
N MET A 171 3.98 -7.34 -4.56
CA MET A 171 4.91 -6.34 -4.02
C MET A 171 5.90 -5.85 -5.05
N LEU A 172 6.49 -6.75 -5.83
CA LEU A 172 7.37 -6.39 -6.94
C LEU A 172 6.67 -5.43 -7.92
N TRP A 173 5.46 -5.80 -8.36
CA TRP A 173 4.71 -4.99 -9.31
C TRP A 173 4.14 -3.71 -8.69
N GLY A 174 3.83 -3.73 -7.39
CA GLY A 174 3.46 -2.55 -6.61
C GLY A 174 4.60 -1.52 -6.55
N THR A 175 5.82 -1.98 -6.30
CA THR A 175 7.03 -1.15 -6.30
C THR A 175 7.27 -0.53 -7.68
N VAL A 176 7.10 -1.29 -8.76
CA VAL A 176 7.19 -0.77 -10.14
C VAL A 176 6.10 0.26 -10.42
N ALA A 177 4.86 0.01 -10.01
CA ALA A 177 3.76 0.96 -10.16
C ALA A 177 3.99 2.26 -9.37
N GLY A 178 4.56 2.16 -8.17
CA GLY A 178 5.01 3.30 -7.36
C GLY A 178 6.08 4.12 -8.07
N ALA A 179 7.11 3.48 -8.63
CA ALA A 179 8.16 4.14 -9.42
C ALA A 179 7.58 4.88 -10.63
N ILE A 180 6.66 4.25 -11.38
CA ILE A 180 6.01 4.85 -12.55
C ILE A 180 5.15 6.06 -12.14
N SER A 181 4.40 5.94 -11.04
CA SER A 181 3.59 7.04 -10.48
C SER A 181 4.46 8.23 -10.12
N LEU A 182 5.55 7.98 -9.39
CA LEU A 182 6.49 8.99 -8.94
C LEU A 182 7.23 9.65 -10.12
N PHE A 183 7.62 8.86 -11.12
CA PHE A 183 8.23 9.36 -12.35
C PHE A 183 7.31 10.39 -13.04
N GLY A 184 6.05 10.02 -13.30
CA GLY A 184 5.12 10.91 -13.98
C GLY A 184 4.82 12.16 -13.16
N LEU A 185 4.59 11.99 -11.85
CA LEU A 185 4.38 13.09 -10.92
C LEU A 185 5.54 14.10 -10.98
N LEU A 186 6.79 13.64 -10.82
CA LEU A 186 7.97 14.51 -10.80
C LEU A 186 8.28 15.09 -12.18
N ARG A 187 7.94 14.40 -13.27
CA ARG A 187 8.08 14.95 -14.61
C ARG A 187 7.12 16.13 -14.82
N ARG A 188 5.90 16.05 -14.29
CA ARG A 188 4.92 17.13 -14.33
C ARG A 188 5.28 18.29 -13.43
N THR A 189 5.58 18.03 -12.15
CA THR A 189 5.75 19.09 -11.14
C THR A 189 7.18 19.62 -11.03
N ALA A 190 8.14 18.99 -11.70
CA ALA A 190 9.55 19.38 -11.65
C ALA A 190 10.25 19.23 -13.02
N SER A 191 10.91 18.10 -13.27
CA SER A 191 11.67 17.89 -14.51
C SER A 191 11.89 16.41 -14.80
N ALA A 192 12.27 16.08 -16.04
CA ALA A 192 12.64 14.70 -16.42
C ALA A 192 13.84 14.16 -15.61
N GLY A 193 14.80 15.02 -15.24
CA GLY A 193 15.93 14.64 -14.39
C GLY A 193 15.48 14.31 -12.97
N ALA A 194 14.59 15.13 -12.39
CA ALA A 194 14.00 14.86 -11.09
C ALA A 194 13.18 13.57 -11.09
N ALA A 195 12.47 13.27 -12.19
CA ALA A 195 11.70 12.05 -12.35
C ALA A 195 12.57 10.79 -12.28
N TRP A 196 13.70 10.75 -13.00
CA TRP A 196 14.64 9.63 -12.94
C TRP A 196 15.34 9.53 -11.58
N LEU A 197 15.67 10.66 -10.95
CA LEU A 197 16.20 10.66 -9.58
C LEU A 197 15.16 10.11 -8.59
N GLY A 198 13.88 10.45 -8.74
CA GLY A 198 12.80 9.91 -7.92
C GLY A 198 12.67 8.39 -8.05
N VAL A 199 12.75 7.86 -9.28
CA VAL A 199 12.76 6.41 -9.52
C VAL A 199 13.94 5.74 -8.81
N LEU A 200 15.14 6.34 -8.92
CA LEU A 200 16.35 5.84 -8.25
C LEU A 200 16.21 5.86 -6.73
N LEU A 201 15.71 6.95 -6.16
CA LEU A 201 15.53 7.08 -4.72
C LEU A 201 14.46 6.13 -4.18
N TRP A 202 13.38 5.92 -4.93
CA TRP A 202 12.32 4.99 -4.56
C TRP A 202 12.79 3.54 -4.62
N MET A 203 13.26 3.08 -5.78
CA MET A 203 13.66 1.68 -5.95
C MET A 203 14.99 1.37 -5.25
N GLY A 204 15.87 2.36 -5.12
CA GLY A 204 17.19 2.22 -4.49
C GLY A 204 17.17 2.43 -2.98
N ALA A 205 16.05 2.88 -2.39
CA ALA A 205 15.90 2.88 -0.94
C ALA A 205 16.02 1.43 -0.44
N PRO A 206 16.97 1.11 0.46
CA PRO A 206 17.25 -0.27 0.85
C PRO A 206 16.01 -1.03 1.34
N VAL A 207 15.12 -0.36 2.08
CA VAL A 207 13.86 -0.95 2.57
C VAL A 207 12.92 -1.32 1.42
N VAL A 208 12.76 -0.44 0.42
CA VAL A 208 11.88 -0.70 -0.73
C VAL A 208 12.48 -1.78 -1.63
N ALA A 209 13.79 -1.73 -1.87
CA ALA A 209 14.50 -2.72 -2.68
C ALA A 209 14.37 -4.13 -2.09
N TRP A 210 14.49 -4.25 -0.77
CA TRP A 210 14.33 -5.51 -0.05
C TRP A 210 12.87 -5.98 -0.06
N GLU A 211 11.92 -5.13 0.36
CA GLU A 211 10.50 -5.50 0.46
C GLU A 211 9.86 -5.85 -0.89
N ALA A 212 10.35 -5.29 -1.99
CA ALA A 212 9.87 -5.66 -3.34
C ALA A 212 10.02 -7.16 -3.64
N GLY A 213 10.91 -7.86 -2.93
CA GLY A 213 11.12 -9.30 -3.05
C GLY A 213 10.37 -10.16 -2.04
N THR A 214 9.66 -9.58 -1.06
CA THR A 214 9.07 -10.31 0.08
C THR A 214 7.54 -10.37 -0.01
N ALA A 215 6.90 -10.96 1.00
CA ALA A 215 5.45 -10.89 1.21
C ALA A 215 5.06 -9.85 2.27
N TYR A 216 5.92 -8.86 2.55
CA TYR A 216 5.53 -7.72 3.40
C TYR A 216 4.63 -6.80 2.60
N ILE A 217 3.72 -6.09 3.26
CA ILE A 217 2.80 -5.14 2.58
C ILE A 217 3.27 -3.68 2.64
N ASP A 218 4.37 -3.43 3.36
CA ASP A 218 4.86 -2.11 3.73
C ASP A 218 5.21 -1.23 2.53
N GLY A 219 5.77 -1.77 1.45
CA GLY A 219 6.03 -1.03 0.22
C GLY A 219 4.75 -0.52 -0.47
N LEU A 220 3.68 -1.33 -0.53
CA LEU A 220 2.37 -0.90 -1.06
C LEU A 220 1.70 0.10 -0.11
N HIS A 221 1.75 -0.19 1.19
CA HIS A 221 1.26 0.71 2.23
C HIS A 221 1.92 2.10 2.13
N GLY A 222 3.25 2.14 2.03
CA GLY A 222 4.05 3.35 1.89
C GLY A 222 3.77 4.09 0.58
N ALA A 223 3.60 3.38 -0.54
CA ALA A 223 3.19 3.98 -1.80
C ALA A 223 1.81 4.65 -1.68
N TRP A 224 0.80 3.97 -1.14
CA TRP A 224 -0.54 4.53 -0.97
C TRP A 224 -0.59 5.68 0.03
N ALA A 225 -0.02 5.50 1.22
CA ALA A 225 -0.05 6.52 2.26
C ALA A 225 0.81 7.75 1.89
N GLY A 226 2.03 7.52 1.38
CA GLY A 226 2.95 8.57 0.98
C GLY A 226 2.46 9.38 -0.22
N LEU A 227 2.06 8.70 -1.32
CA LEU A 227 1.47 9.41 -2.46
C LEU A 227 0.15 10.07 -2.06
N GLY A 228 -0.69 9.43 -1.23
CA GLY A 228 -1.91 10.05 -0.72
C GLY A 228 -1.68 11.41 -0.05
N LEU A 229 -0.65 11.51 0.80
CA LEU A 229 -0.25 12.76 1.42
C LEU A 229 0.32 13.77 0.40
N VAL A 230 1.14 13.33 -0.55
CA VAL A 230 1.68 14.21 -1.61
C VAL A 230 0.55 14.77 -2.47
N TYR A 231 -0.41 13.95 -2.90
CA TYR A 231 -1.57 14.41 -3.68
C TYR A 231 -2.46 15.34 -2.86
N LEU A 232 -2.58 15.11 -1.56
CA LEU A 232 -3.27 16.03 -0.66
C LEU A 232 -2.57 17.40 -0.64
N MET A 233 -1.25 17.43 -0.56
CA MET A 233 -0.48 18.68 -0.61
C MET A 233 -0.63 19.38 -1.95
N LEU A 234 -0.51 18.65 -3.06
CA LEU A 234 -0.69 19.22 -4.39
C LEU A 234 -2.11 19.75 -4.61
N HIS A 235 -3.11 19.12 -4.02
CA HIS A 235 -4.50 19.58 -4.13
C HIS A 235 -4.72 20.95 -3.49
N PHE A 236 -4.13 21.19 -2.31
CA PHE A 236 -4.34 22.43 -1.55
C PHE A 236 -3.31 23.51 -1.84
N PHE A 237 -2.07 23.14 -2.19
CA PHE A 237 -0.94 24.08 -2.21
C PHE A 237 -0.26 24.22 -3.57
N ALA A 238 -0.50 23.34 -4.54
CA ALA A 238 0.08 23.51 -5.86
C ALA A 238 -0.61 24.63 -6.65
N LYS A 239 0.11 25.12 -7.67
CA LYS A 239 -0.44 25.96 -8.73
C LYS A 239 -1.56 25.22 -9.46
N GLU A 240 -2.44 25.97 -10.12
CA GLU A 240 -3.63 25.41 -10.77
C GLU A 240 -3.28 24.33 -11.82
N GLU A 241 -2.24 24.56 -12.62
CA GLU A 241 -1.71 23.62 -13.62
C GLU A 241 -1.22 22.29 -13.02
N ASP A 242 -0.72 22.32 -11.79
CA ASP A 242 -0.16 21.16 -11.08
C ASP A 242 -1.11 20.54 -10.06
N ARG A 243 -2.30 21.11 -9.90
CA ARG A 243 -3.23 20.74 -8.84
C ARG A 243 -3.70 19.31 -9.00
N ALA A 244 -3.47 18.50 -7.98
CA ALA A 244 -3.96 17.13 -7.92
C ALA A 244 -5.49 17.09 -7.70
N PRO A 245 -6.23 16.12 -8.28
CA PRO A 245 -7.63 15.90 -7.94
C PRO A 245 -7.79 15.39 -6.50
N TRP A 246 -8.71 15.99 -5.74
CA TRP A 246 -8.94 15.64 -4.32
C TRP A 246 -9.27 14.16 -4.11
N TRP A 247 -9.99 13.55 -5.06
CA TRP A 247 -10.45 12.16 -4.96
C TRP A 247 -9.31 11.16 -5.15
N VAL A 248 -8.21 11.54 -5.84
CA VAL A 248 -7.00 10.71 -5.92
C VAL A 248 -6.31 10.67 -4.55
N ALA A 249 -6.16 11.84 -3.91
CA ALA A 249 -5.63 11.93 -2.54
C ALA A 249 -6.49 11.11 -1.56
N ALA A 250 -7.81 11.24 -1.64
CA ALA A 250 -8.74 10.52 -0.78
C ALA A 250 -8.66 9.00 -0.96
N ALA A 251 -8.61 8.53 -2.22
CA ALA A 251 -8.51 7.09 -2.51
C ALA A 251 -7.18 6.50 -2.02
N LEU A 252 -6.05 7.17 -2.30
CA LEU A 252 -4.73 6.70 -1.86
C LEU A 252 -4.60 6.70 -0.33
N MET A 253 -5.04 7.77 0.35
CA MET A 253 -5.05 7.79 1.82
C MET A 253 -5.98 6.73 2.40
N GLY A 254 -7.14 6.48 1.77
CA GLY A 254 -8.05 5.42 2.18
C GLY A 254 -7.46 4.03 2.04
N LEU A 255 -6.72 3.75 0.95
CA LEU A 255 -5.98 2.51 0.77
C LEU A 255 -4.81 2.38 1.76
N GLY A 256 -4.13 3.47 2.07
CA GLY A 256 -3.15 3.53 3.16
C GLY A 256 -3.78 3.13 4.51
N LEU A 257 -4.95 3.67 4.82
CA LEU A 257 -5.71 3.34 6.03
C LEU A 257 -6.20 1.88 6.05
N ALA A 258 -6.60 1.37 4.88
CA ALA A 258 -7.15 0.02 4.72
C ALA A 258 -6.07 -1.07 4.60
N SER A 259 -4.78 -0.73 4.60
CA SER A 259 -3.66 -1.67 4.44
C SER A 259 -2.82 -1.91 5.69
N LYS A 260 -2.71 -0.93 6.60
CA LYS A 260 -1.99 -1.09 7.88
C LYS A 260 -2.46 -0.05 8.87
N TYR A 261 -2.43 -0.35 10.17
CA TYR A 261 -2.83 0.61 11.21
C TYR A 261 -1.96 1.87 11.26
N THR A 262 -0.71 1.82 10.80
CA THR A 262 0.14 3.01 10.60
C THR A 262 -0.47 4.00 9.60
N GLY A 263 -1.37 3.55 8.72
CA GLY A 263 -2.17 4.40 7.84
C GLY A 263 -3.09 5.35 8.58
N LEU A 264 -3.51 5.01 9.81
CA LEU A 264 -4.27 5.91 10.67
C LEU A 264 -3.43 7.14 11.06
N GLN A 265 -2.14 6.96 11.32
CA GLN A 265 -1.23 8.07 11.66
C GLN A 265 -1.10 9.03 10.48
N VAL A 266 -0.92 8.49 9.27
CA VAL A 266 -0.83 9.30 8.04
C VAL A 266 -2.17 9.99 7.75
N ALA A 267 -3.30 9.29 7.91
CA ALA A 267 -4.62 9.86 7.72
C ALA A 267 -4.93 11.00 8.69
N LEU A 268 -4.53 10.88 9.97
CA LEU A 268 -4.69 11.94 10.96
C LEU A 268 -3.81 13.16 10.66
N ALA A 269 -2.54 12.94 10.29
CA ALA A 269 -1.65 14.01 9.86
C ALA A 269 -2.19 14.73 8.61
N GLY A 270 -2.63 13.96 7.61
CA GLY A 270 -3.29 14.48 6.42
C GLY A 270 -4.55 15.26 6.74
N ALA A 271 -5.43 14.74 7.62
CA ALA A 271 -6.63 15.43 8.04
C ALA A 271 -6.33 16.77 8.72
N ALA A 272 -5.32 16.82 9.60
CA ALA A 272 -4.90 18.07 10.24
C ALA A 272 -4.46 19.11 9.19
N VAL A 273 -3.61 18.71 8.24
CA VAL A 273 -3.16 19.62 7.17
C VAL A 273 -4.33 20.05 6.27
N ALA A 274 -5.19 19.11 5.88
CA ALA A 274 -6.36 19.37 5.04
C ALA A 274 -7.32 20.35 5.72
N LEU A 275 -7.64 20.16 7.00
CA LEU A 275 -8.55 21.02 7.75
C LEU A 275 -8.00 22.44 7.89
N VAL A 276 -6.70 22.59 8.21
CA VAL A 276 -6.04 23.90 8.31
C VAL A 276 -6.02 24.61 6.96
N ALA A 277 -5.61 23.91 5.89
CA ALA A 277 -5.56 24.47 4.54
C ALA A 277 -6.96 24.85 4.05
N ALA A 278 -7.92 23.94 4.22
CA ALA A 278 -9.30 24.13 3.81
C ALA A 278 -10.00 25.25 4.59
N ALA A 279 -9.74 25.41 5.88
CA ALA A 279 -10.28 26.53 6.65
C ALA A 279 -9.79 27.87 6.09
N ARG A 280 -8.47 27.99 5.81
CA ARG A 280 -7.89 29.21 5.22
C ARG A 280 -8.41 29.49 3.81
N GLN A 281 -8.65 28.46 3.03
CA GLN A 281 -9.12 28.57 1.64
C GLN A 281 -10.66 28.59 1.51
N LYS A 282 -11.41 28.49 2.62
CA LYS A 282 -12.88 28.34 2.64
C LYS A 282 -13.41 27.09 1.90
N ARG A 283 -12.66 25.99 1.99
CA ARG A 283 -12.82 24.71 1.29
C ARG A 283 -13.13 23.52 2.22
N ILE A 284 -13.71 23.79 3.40
CA ILE A 284 -13.88 22.78 4.47
C ILE A 284 -14.69 21.55 4.03
N LYS A 285 -15.70 21.75 3.17
CA LYS A 285 -16.51 20.65 2.62
C LYS A 285 -15.64 19.65 1.86
N GLU A 286 -14.64 20.11 1.13
CA GLU A 286 -13.75 19.25 0.36
C GLU A 286 -12.81 18.45 1.27
N ALA A 287 -12.29 19.07 2.35
CA ALA A 287 -11.52 18.34 3.36
C ALA A 287 -12.36 17.24 4.04
N LEU A 288 -13.62 17.53 4.37
CA LEU A 288 -14.55 16.53 4.92
C LEU A 288 -14.85 15.41 3.92
N LEU A 289 -15.03 15.72 2.63
CA LEU A 289 -15.21 14.72 1.58
C LEU A 289 -13.99 13.82 1.40
N ILE A 290 -12.78 14.40 1.44
CA ILE A 290 -11.53 13.63 1.40
C ILE A 290 -11.48 12.64 2.57
N GLY A 291 -11.75 13.10 3.79
CA GLY A 291 -11.76 12.26 4.99
C GLY A 291 -12.83 11.16 4.93
N ALA A 292 -14.04 11.50 4.50
CA ALA A 292 -15.14 10.56 4.37
C ALA A 292 -14.86 9.45 3.34
N VAL A 293 -14.32 9.83 2.16
CA VAL A 293 -13.94 8.86 1.12
C VAL A 293 -12.77 8.00 1.60
N ALA A 294 -11.76 8.57 2.24
CA ALA A 294 -10.64 7.79 2.79
C ALA A 294 -11.13 6.77 3.83
N LEU A 295 -12.01 7.18 4.75
CA LEU A 295 -12.57 6.28 5.76
C LEU A 295 -13.40 5.15 5.15
N ALA A 296 -14.13 5.43 4.06
CA ALA A 296 -14.97 4.43 3.39
C ALA A 296 -14.17 3.21 2.90
N PHE A 297 -12.90 3.38 2.50
CA PHE A 297 -12.04 2.26 2.11
C PHE A 297 -11.69 1.33 3.28
N ALA A 298 -11.50 1.88 4.48
CA ALA A 298 -11.13 1.11 5.67
C ALA A 298 -12.34 0.60 6.48
N LEU A 299 -13.52 1.18 6.24
CA LEU A 299 -14.74 0.89 6.97
C LEU A 299 -15.11 -0.62 7.01
N PRO A 300 -14.96 -1.41 5.92
CA PRO A 300 -15.26 -2.85 5.98
C PRO A 300 -14.46 -3.59 7.06
N VAL A 301 -13.19 -3.24 7.24
CA VAL A 301 -12.33 -3.86 8.25
C VAL A 301 -12.78 -3.46 9.65
N PHE A 302 -13.05 -2.18 9.88
CA PHE A 302 -13.46 -1.72 11.22
C PHE A 302 -14.82 -2.26 11.64
N ILE A 303 -15.77 -2.34 10.71
CA ILE A 303 -17.07 -2.99 10.95
C ILE A 303 -16.86 -4.46 11.29
N ARG A 304 -16.06 -5.18 10.51
CA ARG A 304 -15.72 -6.59 10.78
C ARG A 304 -15.13 -6.75 12.16
N ASN A 305 -14.13 -5.95 12.51
CA ASN A 305 -13.43 -6.07 13.79
C ASN A 305 -14.35 -5.75 14.97
N ALA A 306 -15.19 -4.72 14.87
CA ALA A 306 -16.21 -4.43 15.87
C ALA A 306 -17.19 -5.61 16.01
N ALA A 307 -17.67 -6.17 14.89
CA ALA A 307 -18.60 -7.29 14.90
C ALA A 307 -18.01 -8.58 15.45
N LEU A 308 -16.73 -8.87 15.18
CA LEU A 308 -16.06 -10.11 15.59
C LEU A 308 -15.44 -10.03 16.98
N THR A 309 -14.89 -8.88 17.35
CA THR A 309 -14.09 -8.73 18.58
C THR A 309 -14.72 -7.78 19.59
N GLY A 310 -15.67 -6.93 19.17
CA GLY A 310 -16.15 -5.81 19.99
C GLY A 310 -15.26 -4.56 19.89
N ASN A 311 -14.08 -4.66 19.27
CA ASN A 311 -13.13 -3.57 19.11
C ASN A 311 -12.91 -3.27 17.60
N PRO A 312 -13.26 -2.07 17.11
CA PRO A 312 -13.13 -1.73 15.69
C PRO A 312 -11.67 -1.65 15.20
N VAL A 313 -10.72 -1.48 16.12
CA VAL A 313 -9.28 -1.32 15.85
C VAL A 313 -8.45 -2.40 16.56
N PHE A 314 -9.04 -3.59 16.72
CA PHE A 314 -8.43 -4.73 17.39
C PHE A 314 -7.03 -5.07 16.85
N PRO A 315 -6.03 -5.37 17.72
CA PRO A 315 -6.09 -5.45 19.18
C PRO A 315 -5.71 -4.12 19.90
N PHE A 316 -5.63 -3.00 19.18
CA PHE A 316 -5.21 -1.71 19.75
C PHE A 316 -6.32 -1.06 20.58
N PHE A 317 -5.93 -0.09 21.41
CA PHE A 317 -6.84 0.68 22.27
C PHE A 317 -7.74 -0.21 23.16
N TYR A 318 -7.17 -1.31 23.66
CA TYR A 318 -7.89 -2.30 24.48
C TYR A 318 -8.55 -1.69 25.73
N SER A 319 -7.92 -0.70 26.39
CA SER A 319 -8.52 -0.03 27.55
C SER A 319 -9.82 0.73 27.22
N ALA A 320 -10.01 1.16 25.98
CA ALA A 320 -11.19 1.90 25.53
C ALA A 320 -12.28 0.98 24.96
N PHE A 321 -11.90 -0.05 24.20
CA PHE A 321 -12.85 -0.88 23.44
C PHE A 321 -12.92 -2.35 23.91
N GLY A 322 -11.99 -2.80 24.76
CA GLY A 322 -11.82 -4.21 25.09
C GLY A 322 -11.43 -5.04 23.87
N GLY A 323 -11.89 -6.29 23.84
CA GLY A 323 -11.69 -7.22 22.72
C GLY A 323 -11.94 -8.67 23.14
N ARG A 324 -12.88 -9.36 22.49
CA ARG A 324 -13.14 -10.78 22.73
C ARG A 324 -11.90 -11.61 22.41
N GLY A 325 -11.50 -12.47 23.34
CA GLY A 325 -10.30 -13.30 23.19
C GLY A 325 -8.98 -12.55 23.39
N TRP A 326 -9.02 -11.32 23.91
CA TRP A 326 -7.86 -10.52 24.25
C TRP A 326 -7.99 -10.06 25.70
N ASP A 327 -6.89 -10.09 26.45
CA ASP A 327 -6.85 -9.66 27.85
C ASP A 327 -5.84 -8.52 28.03
N GLN A 328 -5.86 -7.89 29.20
CA GLN A 328 -4.97 -6.77 29.50
C GLN A 328 -3.50 -7.20 29.42
N TRP A 329 -3.17 -8.41 29.86
CA TRP A 329 -1.82 -8.94 29.82
C TRP A 329 -1.25 -9.01 28.40
N ARG A 330 -2.02 -9.54 27.43
CA ARG A 330 -1.65 -9.56 26.01
C ARG A 330 -1.58 -8.16 25.42
N ALA A 331 -2.49 -7.26 25.82
CA ALA A 331 -2.46 -5.88 25.38
C ALA A 331 -1.18 -5.17 25.84
N ASP A 332 -0.76 -5.38 27.09
CA ASP A 332 0.48 -4.82 27.64
C ASP A 332 1.71 -5.43 26.98
N ILE A 333 1.72 -6.76 26.76
CA ILE A 333 2.80 -7.42 26.01
C ILE A 333 2.99 -6.77 24.65
N TYR A 334 1.90 -6.67 23.91
CA TYR A 334 1.95 -6.18 22.55
C TYR A 334 2.30 -4.68 22.51
N ALA A 335 1.75 -3.87 23.43
CA ALA A 335 2.11 -2.46 23.55
C ALA A 335 3.61 -2.26 23.85
N ASN A 336 4.18 -3.05 24.78
CA ASN A 336 5.59 -3.01 25.12
C ASN A 336 6.48 -3.42 23.94
N GLU A 337 6.09 -4.48 23.23
CA GLU A 337 6.78 -4.93 22.02
C GLU A 337 6.75 -3.83 20.94
N GLN A 338 5.58 -3.29 20.61
CA GLN A 338 5.44 -2.21 19.63
C GLN A 338 6.22 -0.95 20.03
N ALA A 339 6.25 -0.63 21.34
CA ALA A 339 7.03 0.48 21.88
C ALA A 339 8.55 0.26 21.80
N SER A 340 9.04 -0.95 21.50
CA SER A 340 10.46 -1.18 21.25
C SER A 340 10.91 -0.74 19.85
N PHE A 341 10.01 -0.81 18.86
CA PHE A 341 10.28 -0.43 17.47
C PHE A 341 10.35 1.07 17.25
N GLY A 342 11.00 1.48 16.16
CA GLY A 342 11.06 2.87 15.71
C GLY A 342 12.18 3.69 16.35
N VAL A 343 12.53 4.80 15.69
CA VAL A 343 13.59 5.74 16.07
C VAL A 343 13.02 7.13 16.28
N GLY A 344 13.78 8.02 16.93
CA GLY A 344 13.38 9.42 17.07
C GLY A 344 12.21 9.67 18.03
N LYS A 345 12.09 8.86 19.09
CA LYS A 345 11.00 8.95 20.10
C LYS A 345 11.04 10.20 20.99
N GLN A 346 12.01 11.09 20.77
CA GLN A 346 12.15 12.35 21.51
C GLN A 346 12.13 13.53 20.54
N PRO A 347 11.60 14.71 20.96
CA PRO A 347 11.55 15.90 20.10
C PRO A 347 12.91 16.32 19.53
N THR A 348 13.98 16.13 20.31
CA THR A 348 15.37 16.42 19.91
C THR A 348 15.91 15.47 18.85
N ALA A 349 15.24 14.34 18.62
CA ALA A 349 15.63 13.29 17.68
C ALA A 349 14.75 13.27 16.43
N LEU A 350 14.06 14.38 16.11
CA LEU A 350 13.20 14.48 14.92
C LEU A 350 13.95 14.12 13.62
N GLY A 351 15.22 14.52 13.48
CA GLY A 351 16.06 14.14 12.34
C GLY A 351 16.25 12.62 12.22
N HIS A 352 16.32 11.90 13.35
CA HIS A 352 16.37 10.45 13.36
C HIS A 352 15.03 9.83 12.96
N ALA A 353 13.90 10.41 13.38
CA ALA A 353 12.57 9.97 12.95
C ALA A 353 12.39 10.08 11.43
N THR A 354 12.95 11.12 10.81
CA THR A 354 12.81 11.38 9.37
C THR A 354 13.83 10.62 8.51
N LEU A 355 15.10 10.58 8.93
CA LEU A 355 16.20 10.03 8.12
C LEU A 355 16.66 8.64 8.58
N GLY A 356 16.20 8.15 9.73
CA GLY A 356 16.69 6.93 10.35
C GLY A 356 16.53 5.68 9.48
N LEU A 357 15.52 5.64 8.61
CA LEU A 357 15.36 4.55 7.63
C LEU A 357 16.56 4.45 6.67
N ALA A 358 17.20 5.56 6.35
CA ALA A 358 18.31 5.60 5.39
C ALA A 358 19.65 5.12 5.97
N TYR A 359 19.88 5.29 7.28
CA TYR A 359 21.19 5.01 7.91
C TYR A 359 21.14 4.04 9.10
N GLN A 360 19.96 3.69 9.61
CA GLN A 360 19.75 2.69 10.68
C GLN A 360 18.57 1.75 10.37
N PRO A 361 18.57 1.05 9.21
CA PRO A 361 17.47 0.15 8.86
C PRO A 361 17.28 -0.99 9.88
N GLY A 362 18.34 -1.44 10.54
CA GLY A 362 18.28 -2.50 11.57
C GLY A 362 17.51 -2.15 12.85
N ARG A 363 17.14 -0.88 13.08
CA ARG A 363 16.24 -0.50 14.18
C ARG A 363 14.75 -0.58 13.81
N TYR A 364 14.46 -0.91 12.55
CA TYR A 364 13.12 -1.22 12.06
C TYR A 364 12.89 -2.74 11.97
N THR A 365 13.94 -3.55 12.08
CA THR A 365 13.84 -4.99 12.40
C THR A 365 13.69 -5.18 13.90
N ASN A 366 12.98 -6.23 14.34
CA ASN A 366 12.66 -6.45 15.75
C ASN A 366 13.93 -6.40 16.62
N PRO A 367 14.10 -5.35 17.44
CA PRO A 367 15.37 -5.09 18.13
C PRO A 367 15.63 -6.05 19.29
N ARG A 368 14.67 -6.94 19.62
CA ARG A 368 14.71 -7.86 20.75
C ARG A 368 14.22 -9.27 20.41
N GLN A 369 14.47 -9.75 19.18
CA GLN A 369 14.04 -11.11 18.76
C GLN A 369 14.46 -12.22 19.72
N THR A 370 15.60 -12.07 20.42
CA THR A 370 16.15 -13.07 21.33
C THR A 370 15.83 -12.83 22.81
N GLU A 371 15.34 -11.65 23.18
CA GLU A 371 15.16 -11.24 24.58
C GLU A 371 13.69 -11.30 25.04
N GLY A 372 12.72 -11.38 24.12
CA GLY A 372 11.30 -11.47 24.47
C GLY A 372 10.80 -10.25 25.25
N GLY A 373 11.23 -9.04 24.88
CA GLY A 373 11.03 -7.81 25.65
C GLY A 373 9.59 -7.27 25.76
N GLY A 374 8.59 -8.07 25.42
CA GLY A 374 7.17 -7.73 25.60
C GLY A 374 6.66 -8.01 27.02
N PHE A 375 7.28 -8.92 27.78
CA PHE A 375 6.77 -9.29 29.11
C PHE A 375 6.66 -8.07 30.04
N PRO A 376 5.44 -7.72 30.50
CA PRO A 376 5.24 -6.69 31.51
C PRO A 376 5.94 -7.12 32.80
N THR A 377 6.67 -6.19 33.43
CA THR A 377 7.30 -6.40 34.74
C THR A 377 6.29 -6.33 35.87
#